data_AF-A0A956X654-F1
#
_entry.id   AF-A0A956X654-F1
#
_cell.length_a   1.000
_cell.length_b   1.000
_cell.length_c   1.000
_cell.angle_alpha   90.00
_cell.angle_beta   90.00
_cell.angle_gamma   90.00
#
_symmetry.space_group_name_H-M   'P 1'
#
loop_
_entity.id
_entity.type
_entity.pdbx_description
1 polymer ?
#
loop_
_entity_poly.entity_id
_entity_poly.type
_entity_poly.pdbx_seq_one_letter_code
_entity_poly.pdbx_strand_id
1 'polypeptide(L)' 'MQSNTDYQVHMLRIWRGQGEGSQANVRLSLENTKTAVRVGFADWDAFIAYLREQIDGPAPLT' A
#
# COMPACT_ATOMS: atom_id res chain seq x y z
N MET A 1 25.98 15.11 -10.13
CA MET A 1 25.39 14.39 -8.99
C MET A 1 23.96 14.06 -9.37
N GLN A 2 23.70 12.81 -9.78
CA GLN A 2 22.38 12.36 -10.21
C GLN A 2 21.42 12.33 -9.01
N SER A 3 20.19 12.75 -9.27
CA SER A 3 19.11 13.03 -8.32
C SER A 3 19.00 11.97 -7.22
N ASN A 4 19.01 12.42 -5.96
CA ASN A 4 18.48 11.63 -4.85
C ASN A 4 17.04 11.25 -5.22
N THR A 5 16.81 9.98 -5.54
CA THR A 5 15.44 9.44 -5.60
C THR A 5 14.86 9.63 -4.20
N ASP A 6 13.90 10.54 -4.06
CA ASP A 6 13.30 10.88 -2.76
C ASP A 6 12.44 9.69 -2.31
N TYR A 7 13.07 8.74 -1.62
CA TYR A 7 12.39 7.55 -1.13
C TYR A 7 11.31 7.94 -0.12
N GLN A 8 10.11 7.43 -0.34
CA GLN A 8 9.04 7.52 0.63
C GLN A 8 9.07 6.31 1.56
N VAL A 9 9.10 6.57 2.86
CA VAL A 9 9.02 5.53 3.89
C VAL A 9 7.56 5.36 4.28
N HIS A 10 7.08 4.12 4.28
CA HIS A 10 5.72 3.78 4.63
C HIS A 10 5.71 2.68 5.69
N MET A 11 4.75 2.74 6.61
CA MET A 11 4.47 1.69 7.59
C MET A 11 3.33 0.81 7.08
N LEU A 12 3.66 -0.46 6.81
CA LEU A 12 2.68 -1.49 6.48
C LEU A 12 2.17 -2.16 7.76
N ARG A 13 0.85 -2.22 7.92
CA ARG A 13 0.19 -2.98 8.99
C ARG A 13 -0.69 -4.06 8.39
N ILE A 14 -0.61 -5.25 8.96
CA ILE A 14 -1.33 -6.44 8.50
C ILE A 14 -2.07 -7.05 9.67
N TRP A 15 -3.36 -7.29 9.49
CA TRP A 15 -4.21 -7.99 10.44
C TRP A 15 -4.75 -9.24 9.78
N ARG A 16 -4.61 -10.38 10.45
CA ARG A 16 -5.29 -11.61 10.06
C ARG A 16 -6.42 -11.83 11.04
N GLY A 17 -7.66 -11.70 10.57
CA GLY A 17 -8.82 -12.10 11.37
C GLY A 17 -8.87 -13.62 11.50
N GLN A 18 -9.24 -14.12 12.68
CA GLN A 18 -9.79 -15.47 12.78
C GLN A 18 -11.20 -15.45 12.22
N GLY A 19 -11.34 -15.76 10.93
CA GLY A 19 -12.64 -16.05 10.35
C GLY A 19 -13.02 -17.50 10.66
N GLU A 20 -14.20 -17.72 11.25
CA GLU A 20 -14.87 -19.02 11.24
C GLU A 20 -15.33 -19.32 9.82
N GLY A 21 -14.43 -19.82 8.98
CA GLY A 21 -14.73 -20.12 7.58
C GLY A 21 -13.50 -19.91 6.70
N SER A 22 -13.33 -20.78 5.72
CA SER A 22 -12.10 -21.07 4.97
C SER A 22 -11.45 -19.91 4.17
N GLN A 23 -11.81 -18.65 4.41
CA GLN A 23 -11.13 -17.48 3.87
C GLN A 23 -10.48 -16.70 5.00
N ALA A 24 -9.15 -16.76 5.07
CA ALA A 24 -8.37 -15.90 5.94
C ALA A 24 -8.66 -14.42 5.57
N ASN A 25 -9.43 -13.73 6.40
CA ASN A 25 -9.71 -12.30 6.25
C ASN A 25 -8.45 -11.50 6.58
N VAL A 26 -7.59 -11.29 5.58
CA VAL A 26 -6.41 -10.44 5.70
C VAL A 26 -6.82 -9.00 5.41
N ARG A 27 -6.64 -8.11 6.37
CA ARG A 27 -6.76 -6.66 6.18
C ARG A 27 -5.39 -6.03 6.19
N LEU A 28 -5.17 -5.06 5.31
CA LEU A 28 -3.91 -4.33 5.24
C LEU A 28 -4.15 -2.83 5.36
N SER A 29 -3.14 -2.09 5.80
CA SER A 29 -3.11 -0.65 5.59
C SER A 29 -1.69 -0.16 5.45
N LEU A 30 -1.49 0.83 4.58
CA LEU A 30 -0.22 1.50 4.36
C LEU A 30 -0.34 2.94 4.87
N GLU A 31 0.63 3.37 5.67
CA GLU A 31 0.69 4.73 6.21
C GLU A 31 1.99 5.40 5.79
N ASN A 32 1.91 6.58 5.19
CA ASN A 32 3.09 7.38 4.87
C ASN A 32 3.63 8.01 6.16
N THR A 33 4.87 7.71 6.54
CA THR A 33 5.42 8.15 7.83
C THR A 33 5.74 9.64 7.88
N LYS A 34 5.85 10.31 6.72
CA LYS A 34 6.06 11.76 6.63
C LYS A 34 4.74 12.54 6.74
N THR A 35 3.67 12.06 6.12
CA THR A 35 2.38 12.78 6.04
C THR A 35 1.31 12.27 6.99
N ALA A 36 1.55 11.14 7.68
CA ALA A 36 0.57 10.42 8.50
C ALA A 36 -0.72 10.01 7.76
N VAL A 37 -0.73 10.09 6.41
CA VAL A 37 -1.85 9.64 5.59
C VAL A 37 -1.87 8.12 5.58
N ARG A 38 -3.03 7.53 5.86
CA ARG A 38 -3.24 6.08 5.91
C ARG A 38 -4.30 5.64 4.90
N VAL A 39 -3.98 4.58 4.15
CA VAL A 39 -4.88 3.92 3.20
C VAL A 39 -5.10 2.48 3.65
N GLY A 40 -6.36 2.03 3.71
CA GLY A 40 -6.74 0.67 4.09
C GLY A 40 -7.12 -0.17 2.88
N PHE A 41 -6.87 -1.48 2.96
CA PHE A 41 -7.13 -2.46 1.90
C PHE A 41 -7.90 -3.65 2.45
N ALA A 42 -8.94 -4.05 1.70
CA ALA A 42 -9.83 -5.15 2.07
C ALA A 42 -9.20 -6.54 1.86
N ASP A 43 -8.27 -6.65 0.92
CA ASP A 43 -7.58 -7.86 0.53
C ASP A 43 -6.18 -7.55 -0.04
N TRP A 44 -5.45 -8.60 -0.40
CA TRP A 44 -4.09 -8.51 -0.94
C TRP A 44 -4.05 -7.92 -2.36
N ASP A 45 -5.04 -8.22 -3.19
CA ASP A 45 -5.06 -7.79 -4.59
C ASP A 45 -5.24 -6.27 -4.69
N ALA A 46 -6.12 -5.69 -3.87
CA ALA A 46 -6.30 -4.25 -3.75
C ALA A 46 -5.01 -3.54 -3.27
N PHE A 47 -4.25 -4.17 -2.36
CA PHE A 47 -2.97 -3.65 -1.90
C PHE A 47 -1.91 -3.65 -3.01
N ILE A 48 -1.79 -4.74 -3.77
CA ILE A 48 -0.82 -4.83 -4.87
C ILE A 48 -1.17 -3.87 -6.01
N ALA A 49 -2.46 -3.73 -6.35
CA ALA A 49 -2.91 -2.77 -7.35
C ALA A 49 -2.48 -1.35 -6.99
N TYR A 50 -2.73 -0.93 -5.74
CA TYR A 50 -2.31 0.37 -5.23
C TYR A 50 -0.79 0.58 -5.33
N LEU A 51 0.03 -0.41 -4.93
CA LEU A 51 1.49 -0.28 -5.00
C LEU A 51 1.98 -0.10 -6.44
N ARG A 52 1.37 -0.77 -7.42
CA ARG A 52 1.71 -0.61 -8.84
C ARG A 52 1.41 0.80 -9.31
N GLU A 53 0.23 1.34 -8.97
CA GLU A 53 -0.13 2.73 -9.30
C GLU A 53 0.87 3.75 -8.73
N GLN A 54 1.41 3.50 -7.53
CA GLN A 54 2.43 4.38 -6.94
C GLN A 54 3.81 4.28 -7.61
N ILE A 55 4.16 3.11 -8.17
CA ILE A 55 5.45 2.88 -8.84
C ILE A 55 5.40 3.42 -10.28
N ASP A 56 4.34 3.10 -11.01
CA ASP A 56 4.19 3.48 -12.41
C ASP A 56 3.84 4.98 -12.56
N GLY A 57 3.36 5.61 -11.48
CA GLY A 57 2.92 6.99 -11.46
C GLY A 57 1.70 7.24 -12.37
N PRO A 58 1.12 8.44 -12.37
CA PRO A 58 0.22 8.82 -13.45
C PRO A 58 1.05 8.78 -14.74
N ALA A 59 0.56 8.02 -15.73
CA ALA A 59 1.13 8.04 -17.07
C ALA A 59 1.33 9.52 -17.48
N PRO A 60 2.51 9.91 -17.99
CA PRO A 60 2.72 11.27 -18.43
C PRO A 60 1.62 11.60 -19.45
N LEU A 61 0.82 12.62 -19.16
CA LEU A 61 -0.15 13.17 -20.10
C LEU A 61 0.65 13.73 -21.28
N THR A 62 0.80 12.92 -22.32
CA THR A 62 1.31 13.31 -23.64
C THR A 62 0.25 14.06 -24.44
#